data_AF-A0A7Y5EXA2-F1
#
_entry.id   AF-A0A7Y5EXA2-F1
#
_cell.length_a   1.000
_cell.length_b   1.000
_cell.length_c   1.000
_cell.angle_alpha   90.00
_cell.angle_beta   90.00
_cell.angle_gamma   90.00
#
_symmetry.space_group_name_H-M   'P 1'
#
loop_
_entity.id
_entity.type
_entity.pdbx_description
1 polymer ?
#
loop_
_entity_poly.entity_id
_entity_poly.type
_entity_poly.pdbx_seq_one_letter_code
_entity_poly.pdbx_strand_id
1 'polypeptide(L)'
;MQTSFYFKDLILKAQDDTSEDFVQNFGDFIEYLFNKTTMIRIVCFDEGFAIKLFTVLNDRGLDLTPADIIKAYLLQNLSDEIQRNSFTEVWKRIENTCKLSGESLQGIFNLYLYFLKNENPKRALQDELKEQFKNKNPQAVILDIEKFANNILEINSANKDKDISMLKYLRQTIYWKSILATAKQVDYPNYKELKSLITKYYYQSWIANGTSNRIKQTSFNILKKVKNKENIVEIKDLITENLDKYDHYLDFLNNENAYWTNWHKPLLLSIEYYQQDEKDFVSISRDLHTEHILPKEWNREDLNWTDSFTEETAKPLLNSLGNLTLLSGTKNIQASNRNYADKTEIYKGNNGKGFDGKTSFEITKSVIDNYRTWTTETISERYKWLLSETKRIFDIQ
;
A
#
# COMPACT_ATOMS: atom_id res chain seq x y z
N MET A 1 -42.46 -1.41 -5.75
CA MET A 1 -43.63 -0.58 -6.14
C MET A 1 -43.26 0.89 -6.43
N GLN A 2 -42.22 1.47 -5.84
CA GLN A 2 -41.80 2.85 -6.18
C GLN A 2 -41.40 3.01 -7.67
N THR A 3 -40.73 2.02 -8.26
CA THR A 3 -40.33 2.05 -9.68
C THR A 3 -41.53 2.12 -10.62
N SER A 4 -42.63 1.43 -10.33
CA SER A 4 -43.84 1.48 -11.17
C SER A 4 -44.56 2.83 -11.10
N PHE A 5 -44.53 3.50 -9.94
CA PHE A 5 -45.07 4.86 -9.82
C PHE A 5 -44.18 5.90 -10.52
N TYR A 6 -42.87 5.75 -10.43
CA TYR A 6 -41.91 6.59 -11.17
C TYR A 6 -42.09 6.48 -12.68
N PHE A 7 -42.18 5.26 -13.23
CA PHE A 7 -42.43 5.07 -14.66
C PHE A 7 -43.82 5.56 -15.07
N LYS A 8 -44.84 5.40 -14.23
CA LYS A 8 -46.17 5.96 -14.50
C LYS A 8 -46.11 7.49 -14.63
N ASP A 9 -45.42 8.17 -13.72
CA ASP A 9 -45.25 9.63 -13.75
C ASP A 9 -44.50 10.08 -15.02
N LEU A 10 -43.41 9.40 -15.38
CA LEU A 10 -42.69 9.65 -16.63
C LEU A 10 -43.55 9.45 -17.87
N ILE A 11 -44.37 8.40 -17.91
CA ILE A 11 -45.29 8.15 -19.03
C ILE A 11 -46.31 9.27 -19.15
N LEU A 12 -46.87 9.74 -18.05
CA LEU A 12 -47.84 10.84 -18.06
C LEU A 12 -47.19 12.15 -18.54
N LYS A 13 -45.98 12.46 -18.05
CA LYS A 13 -45.21 13.63 -18.48
C LYS A 13 -44.80 13.57 -19.96
N ALA A 14 -44.53 12.37 -20.48
CA ALA A 14 -44.20 12.19 -21.89
C ALA A 14 -45.40 12.41 -22.82
N GLN A 15 -46.63 12.35 -22.31
CA GLN A 15 -47.87 12.57 -23.05
C GLN A 15 -48.38 14.02 -23.00
N ASP A 16 -47.89 14.82 -22.07
CA ASP A 16 -48.30 16.22 -21.85
C ASP A 16 -47.46 17.16 -22.72
N ASP A 17 -48.08 17.86 -23.67
CA ASP A 17 -47.39 18.76 -24.62
C ASP A 17 -46.85 20.05 -24.01
N THR A 18 -47.18 20.31 -22.73
CA THR A 18 -46.64 21.42 -21.94
C THR A 18 -45.46 21.00 -21.05
N SER A 19 -45.19 19.70 -20.95
CA SER A 19 -44.10 19.13 -20.16
C SER A 19 -42.76 19.23 -20.90
N GLU A 20 -41.67 19.51 -20.17
CA GLU A 20 -40.30 19.46 -20.72
C GLU A 20 -39.90 18.04 -21.18
N ASP A 21 -40.57 17.01 -20.64
CA ASP A 21 -40.35 15.61 -20.97
C ASP A 21 -41.26 15.11 -22.11
N PHE A 22 -42.01 16.00 -22.79
CA PHE A 22 -42.94 15.62 -23.86
C PHE A 22 -42.24 14.86 -24.99
N VAL A 23 -42.86 13.74 -25.40
CA VAL A 23 -42.38 12.94 -26.53
C VAL A 23 -43.41 12.98 -27.64
N GLN A 24 -43.07 13.68 -28.72
CA GLN A 24 -43.88 13.68 -29.93
C GLN A 24 -44.05 12.24 -30.44
N ASN A 25 -45.30 11.85 -30.71
CA ASN A 25 -45.68 10.50 -31.15
C ASN A 25 -45.34 9.38 -30.15
N PHE A 26 -45.47 9.63 -28.84
CA PHE A 26 -45.28 8.62 -27.79
C PHE A 26 -46.07 7.31 -28.03
N GLY A 27 -47.25 7.40 -28.65
CA GLY A 27 -48.06 6.24 -29.03
C GLY A 27 -47.33 5.25 -29.96
N ASP A 28 -46.64 5.77 -30.99
CA ASP A 28 -45.88 4.94 -31.94
C ASP A 28 -44.69 4.27 -31.26
N PHE A 29 -44.06 4.94 -30.28
CA PHE A 29 -42.98 4.35 -29.48
C PHE A 29 -43.50 3.18 -28.62
N ILE A 30 -44.66 3.32 -27.99
CA ILE A 30 -45.30 2.23 -27.26
C ILE A 30 -45.64 1.09 -28.22
N GLU A 31 -46.21 1.38 -29.39
CA GLU A 31 -46.52 0.36 -30.39
C GLU A 31 -45.26 -0.39 -30.83
N TYR A 32 -44.16 0.33 -31.06
CA TYR A 32 -42.86 -0.28 -31.37
C TYR A 32 -42.34 -1.15 -30.23
N LEU A 33 -42.42 -0.69 -28.97
CA LEU A 33 -41.96 -1.46 -27.82
C LEU A 33 -42.73 -2.79 -27.69
N PHE A 34 -44.05 -2.77 -27.87
CA PHE A 34 -44.88 -3.98 -27.75
C PHE A 34 -44.80 -4.89 -28.97
N ASN A 35 -44.75 -4.33 -30.18
CA ASN A 35 -44.90 -5.10 -31.42
C ASN A 35 -43.57 -5.39 -32.14
N LYS A 36 -42.49 -4.67 -31.80
CA LYS A 36 -41.17 -4.77 -32.47
C LYS A 36 -40.03 -5.09 -31.51
N THR A 37 -40.28 -5.26 -30.21
CA THR A 37 -39.26 -5.69 -29.23
C THR A 37 -39.53 -7.12 -28.77
N THR A 38 -38.48 -7.91 -28.59
CA THR A 38 -38.58 -9.27 -28.03
C THR A 38 -37.95 -9.31 -26.64
N MET A 39 -38.75 -9.63 -25.63
CA MET A 39 -38.24 -9.89 -24.28
C MET A 39 -37.88 -11.36 -24.14
N ILE A 40 -36.59 -11.66 -23.94
CA ILE A 40 -36.12 -13.01 -23.66
C ILE A 40 -36.13 -13.21 -22.14
N ARG A 41 -37.02 -14.08 -21.66
CA ARG A 41 -37.07 -14.48 -20.24
C ARG A 41 -36.34 -15.81 -20.07
N ILE A 42 -35.35 -15.84 -19.19
CA ILE A 42 -34.71 -17.09 -18.76
C ILE A 42 -35.07 -17.33 -17.30
N VAL A 43 -35.61 -18.52 -17.01
CA VAL A 43 -36.01 -18.93 -15.66
C VAL A 43 -35.05 -20.00 -15.19
N CYS A 44 -34.31 -19.71 -14.12
CA CYS A 44 -33.37 -20.65 -13.51
C CYS A 44 -33.99 -21.24 -12.24
N PHE A 45 -33.85 -22.55 -12.07
CA PHE A 45 -34.37 -23.29 -10.91
C PHE A 45 -33.29 -23.63 -9.87
N ASP A 46 -32.02 -23.35 -10.19
CA ASP A 46 -30.86 -23.51 -9.31
C ASP A 46 -30.08 -22.19 -9.25
N GLU A 47 -29.74 -21.74 -8.04
CA GLU A 47 -29.06 -20.45 -7.81
C GLU A 47 -27.64 -20.46 -8.39
N GLY A 48 -26.93 -21.59 -8.29
CA GLY A 48 -25.59 -21.75 -8.84
C GLY A 48 -25.59 -21.67 -10.37
N PHE A 49 -26.59 -22.28 -11.01
CA PHE A 49 -26.83 -22.19 -12.45
C PHE A 49 -27.29 -20.79 -12.85
N ALA A 50 -28.12 -20.12 -12.05
CA ALA A 50 -28.55 -18.74 -12.31
C ALA A 50 -27.36 -17.77 -12.31
N ILE A 51 -26.47 -17.88 -11.32
CA ILE A 51 -25.25 -17.06 -11.25
C ILE A 51 -24.32 -17.39 -12.42
N LYS A 52 -24.11 -18.67 -12.75
CA LYS A 52 -23.30 -19.07 -13.92
C LYS A 52 -23.89 -18.56 -15.22
N LEU A 53 -25.19 -18.74 -15.43
CA LEU A 53 -25.89 -18.27 -16.63
C LEU A 53 -25.80 -16.74 -16.73
N PHE A 54 -26.02 -16.02 -15.63
CA PHE A 54 -25.88 -14.57 -15.60
C PHE A 54 -24.44 -14.14 -15.92
N THR A 55 -23.44 -14.86 -15.41
CA THR A 55 -22.03 -14.62 -15.72
C THR A 55 -21.73 -14.87 -17.21
N VAL A 56 -22.19 -16.00 -17.77
CA VAL A 56 -22.01 -16.36 -19.19
C VAL A 56 -22.77 -15.42 -20.13
N LEU A 57 -23.92 -14.89 -19.71
CA LEU A 57 -24.66 -13.87 -20.47
C LEU A 57 -23.94 -12.51 -20.43
N ASN A 58 -23.27 -12.20 -19.32
CA ASN A 58 -22.36 -11.06 -19.19
C ASN A 58 -20.98 -11.27 -19.84
N ASP A 59 -20.61 -12.45 -20.35
CA ASP A 59 -19.35 -12.62 -21.10
C ASP A 59 -19.32 -11.81 -22.41
N ARG A 60 -20.44 -11.22 -22.83
CA ARG A 60 -20.51 -10.22 -23.92
C ARG A 60 -20.48 -8.77 -23.43
N GLY A 61 -20.33 -8.54 -22.11
CA GLY A 61 -20.19 -7.25 -21.46
C GLY A 61 -19.73 -7.38 -19.99
N LEU A 62 -18.44 -7.12 -19.73
CA LEU A 62 -17.73 -7.06 -18.43
C LEU A 62 -18.09 -8.16 -17.39
N ASP A 63 -17.10 -9.03 -17.10
CA ASP A 63 -17.16 -10.05 -16.06
C ASP A 63 -17.67 -9.52 -14.71
N LEU A 64 -18.53 -10.29 -14.03
CA LEU A 64 -18.92 -10.00 -12.65
C LEU A 64 -17.70 -10.08 -11.73
N THR A 65 -17.45 -9.01 -10.97
CA THR A 65 -16.37 -9.04 -9.99
C THR A 65 -16.78 -9.93 -8.79
N PRO A 66 -15.81 -10.51 -8.05
CA PRO A 66 -16.12 -11.21 -6.80
C PRO A 66 -16.92 -10.34 -5.82
N ALA A 67 -16.75 -9.02 -5.86
CA ALA A 67 -17.50 -8.08 -5.04
C ALA A 67 -18.99 -8.05 -5.41
N ASP A 68 -19.32 -8.07 -6.70
CA ASP A 68 -20.71 -8.10 -7.18
C ASP A 68 -21.41 -9.40 -6.76
N ILE A 69 -20.70 -10.52 -6.84
CA ILE A 69 -21.21 -11.83 -6.40
C ILE A 69 -21.52 -11.82 -4.90
N ILE A 70 -20.65 -11.22 -4.08
CA ILE A 70 -20.86 -11.10 -2.61
C ILE A 70 -22.01 -10.14 -2.30
N LYS A 71 -22.12 -9.02 -3.02
CA LYS A 71 -23.25 -8.09 -2.91
C LYS A 71 -24.57 -8.80 -3.12
N ALA A 72 -24.68 -9.53 -4.24
CA ALA A 72 -25.88 -10.27 -4.61
C ALA A 72 -26.22 -11.33 -3.55
N TYR A 73 -25.23 -12.08 -3.07
CA TYR A 73 -25.42 -13.08 -2.03
C TYR A 73 -25.97 -12.49 -0.72
N LEU A 74 -25.42 -11.38 -0.24
CA LEU A 74 -25.89 -10.74 0.99
C LEU A 74 -27.29 -10.12 0.81
N LEU A 75 -27.57 -9.50 -0.34
CA LEU A 75 -28.89 -8.94 -0.65
C LEU A 75 -30.00 -10.00 -0.74
N GLN A 76 -29.71 -11.17 -1.31
CA GLN A 76 -30.68 -12.25 -1.43
C GLN A 76 -31.12 -12.78 -0.07
N ASN A 77 -30.24 -12.72 0.94
CA ASN A 77 -30.52 -13.13 2.31
C ASN A 77 -31.23 -12.07 3.15
N LEU A 78 -31.69 -10.96 2.55
CA LEU A 78 -32.52 -9.94 3.19
C LEU A 78 -33.97 -10.06 2.71
N SER A 79 -34.91 -10.18 3.65
CA SER A 79 -36.33 -10.39 3.37
C SER A 79 -37.15 -9.09 3.23
N ASP A 80 -36.68 -7.98 3.80
CA ASP A 80 -37.43 -6.73 3.91
C ASP A 80 -36.83 -5.60 3.05
N GLU A 81 -37.69 -4.74 2.49
CA GLU A 81 -37.30 -3.64 1.59
C GLU A 81 -36.52 -2.53 2.32
N ILE A 82 -36.86 -2.23 3.58
CA ILE A 82 -36.13 -1.24 4.39
C ILE A 82 -34.72 -1.74 4.65
N GLN A 83 -34.56 -3.03 4.96
CA GLN A 83 -33.25 -3.64 5.18
C GLN A 83 -32.38 -3.62 3.91
N ARG A 84 -32.98 -3.89 2.73
CA ARG A 84 -32.30 -3.83 1.44
C ARG A 84 -31.85 -2.41 1.08
N ASN A 85 -32.68 -1.41 1.36
CA ASN A 85 -32.33 0.00 1.16
C ASN A 85 -31.18 0.42 2.09
N SER A 86 -31.26 0.08 3.38
CA SER A 86 -30.20 0.33 4.35
C SER A 86 -28.88 -0.33 3.93
N PHE A 87 -28.91 -1.60 3.53
CA PHE A 87 -27.74 -2.31 3.00
C PHE A 87 -27.12 -1.60 1.79
N THR A 88 -27.96 -1.14 0.86
CA THR A 88 -27.51 -0.46 -0.36
C THR A 88 -26.77 0.85 -0.04
N GLU A 89 -27.24 1.60 0.96
CA GLU A 89 -26.55 2.82 1.40
C GLU A 89 -25.22 2.51 2.10
N VAL A 90 -25.15 1.47 2.94
CA VAL A 90 -23.88 1.02 3.55
C VAL A 90 -22.90 0.60 2.45
N TRP A 91 -23.37 -0.14 1.45
CA TRP A 91 -22.54 -0.58 0.33
C TRP A 91 -21.92 0.60 -0.43
N LYS A 92 -22.72 1.64 -0.75
CA LYS A 92 -22.22 2.86 -1.39
C LYS A 92 -21.16 3.57 -0.55
N ARG A 93 -21.32 3.62 0.78
CA ARG A 93 -20.31 4.19 1.69
C ARG A 93 -19.02 3.40 1.68
N ILE A 94 -19.09 2.07 1.65
CA ILE A 94 -17.91 1.19 1.51
C ILE A 94 -17.22 1.46 0.16
N GLU A 95 -17.96 1.54 -0.94
CA GLU A 95 -17.39 1.86 -2.27
C GLU A 95 -16.67 3.20 -2.27
N ASN A 96 -17.25 4.22 -1.62
CA ASN A 96 -16.60 5.53 -1.47
C ASN A 96 -15.34 5.45 -0.60
N THR A 97 -15.40 4.72 0.51
CA THR A 97 -14.27 4.50 1.42
C THR A 97 -13.11 3.81 0.70
N CYS A 98 -13.40 2.82 -0.15
CA CYS A 98 -12.41 2.14 -0.99
C CYS A 98 -11.69 3.14 -1.89
N LYS A 99 -12.43 3.99 -2.62
CA LYS A 99 -11.86 5.04 -3.49
C LYS A 99 -10.93 5.98 -2.72
N LEU A 100 -11.35 6.45 -1.55
CA LEU A 100 -10.56 7.35 -0.70
C LEU A 100 -9.30 6.67 -0.14
N SER A 101 -9.39 5.38 0.16
CA SER A 101 -8.26 4.61 0.71
C SER A 101 -7.23 4.19 -0.35
N GLY A 102 -7.52 4.37 -1.64
CA GLY A 102 -6.72 3.84 -2.75
C GLY A 102 -6.80 2.32 -2.92
N GLU A 103 -7.80 1.67 -2.32
CA GLU A 103 -8.04 0.22 -2.42
C GLU A 103 -9.20 -0.07 -3.37
N SER A 104 -9.15 -1.23 -4.03
CA SER A 104 -10.33 -1.77 -4.70
C SER A 104 -11.22 -2.48 -3.68
N LEU A 105 -12.52 -2.57 -4.00
CA LEU A 105 -13.48 -3.31 -3.15
C LEU A 105 -13.08 -4.80 -3.01
N GLN A 106 -12.54 -5.40 -4.07
CA GLN A 106 -11.96 -6.74 -4.03
C GLN A 106 -10.72 -6.82 -3.11
N GLY A 107 -9.88 -5.78 -3.10
CA GLY A 107 -8.73 -5.66 -2.19
C GLY A 107 -9.15 -5.66 -0.72
N ILE A 108 -10.17 -4.86 -0.36
CA ILE A 108 -10.77 -4.87 0.97
C ILE A 108 -11.32 -6.24 1.33
N PHE A 109 -12.03 -6.91 0.41
CA PHE A 109 -12.53 -8.26 0.65
C PHE A 109 -11.44 -9.31 0.84
N ASN A 110 -10.31 -9.21 0.12
CA ASN A 110 -9.16 -10.08 0.36
C ASN A 110 -8.57 -9.88 1.77
N LEU A 111 -8.40 -8.63 2.20
CA LEU A 111 -7.89 -8.29 3.53
C LEU A 111 -8.86 -8.74 4.63
N TYR A 112 -10.15 -8.53 4.41
CA TYR A 112 -11.20 -8.96 5.33
C TYR A 112 -11.30 -10.48 5.41
N LEU A 113 -11.10 -11.21 4.30
CA LEU A 113 -11.03 -12.67 4.33
C LEU A 113 -9.86 -13.17 5.17
N TYR A 114 -8.70 -12.50 5.11
CA TYR A 114 -7.54 -12.83 5.94
C TYR A 114 -7.85 -12.59 7.43
N PHE A 115 -8.54 -11.50 7.75
CA PHE A 115 -9.07 -11.25 9.09
C PHE A 115 -10.02 -12.37 9.55
N LEU A 116 -10.90 -12.87 8.68
CA LEU A 116 -11.86 -13.93 9.06
C LEU A 116 -11.16 -15.27 9.29
N LYS A 117 -10.29 -15.70 8.37
CA LYS A 117 -9.69 -17.05 8.37
C LYS A 117 -8.40 -17.17 9.18
N ASN A 118 -7.60 -16.11 9.27
CA ASN A 118 -6.23 -16.13 9.80
C ASN A 118 -5.29 -17.14 9.09
N GLU A 119 -5.62 -17.55 7.87
CA GLU A 119 -4.82 -18.48 7.07
C GLU A 119 -4.96 -18.15 5.57
N ASN A 120 -4.09 -18.73 4.75
CA ASN A 120 -4.16 -18.55 3.31
C ASN A 120 -5.45 -19.18 2.74
N PRO A 121 -6.28 -18.41 2.00
CA PRO A 121 -7.45 -18.95 1.32
C PRO A 121 -7.08 -20.09 0.36
N LYS A 122 -7.96 -21.09 0.25
CA LYS A 122 -7.74 -22.29 -0.60
C LYS A 122 -8.63 -22.28 -1.84
N ARG A 123 -9.74 -21.54 -1.80
CA ARG A 123 -10.71 -21.38 -2.89
C ARG A 123 -10.79 -19.93 -3.34
N ALA A 124 -11.61 -19.67 -4.37
CA ALA A 124 -11.87 -18.33 -4.84
C ALA A 124 -12.47 -17.46 -3.73
N LEU A 125 -12.16 -16.15 -3.76
CA LEU A 125 -12.56 -15.17 -2.75
C LEU A 125 -14.06 -15.22 -2.43
N GLN A 126 -14.91 -15.26 -3.46
CA GLN A 126 -16.36 -15.28 -3.30
C GLN A 126 -16.86 -16.56 -2.62
N ASP A 127 -16.22 -17.71 -2.87
CA ASP A 127 -16.65 -18.99 -2.30
C ASP A 127 -16.30 -19.07 -0.82
N GLU A 128 -15.10 -18.61 -0.47
CA GLU A 128 -14.63 -18.52 0.93
C GLU A 128 -15.48 -17.53 1.73
N LEU A 129 -15.75 -16.33 1.19
CA LEU A 129 -16.57 -15.34 1.89
C LEU A 129 -18.03 -15.79 2.03
N LYS A 130 -18.64 -16.41 1.01
CA LYS A 130 -19.98 -17.01 1.13
C LYS A 130 -20.04 -18.05 2.25
N GLU A 131 -19.03 -18.90 2.36
CA GLU A 131 -18.94 -19.86 3.47
C GLU A 131 -18.85 -19.14 4.81
N GLN A 132 -18.02 -18.09 4.92
CA GLN A 132 -17.89 -17.31 6.16
C GLN A 132 -19.16 -16.53 6.54
N PHE A 133 -20.01 -16.20 5.57
CA PHE A 133 -21.25 -15.44 5.78
C PHE A 133 -22.49 -16.31 5.91
N LYS A 134 -22.37 -17.62 5.65
CA LYS A 134 -23.48 -18.57 5.76
C LYS A 134 -24.11 -18.48 7.15
N ASN A 135 -25.43 -18.37 7.19
CA ASN A 135 -26.25 -18.26 8.41
C ASN A 135 -25.96 -17.00 9.28
N LYS A 136 -25.21 -16.01 8.78
CA LYS A 136 -25.03 -14.73 9.47
C LYS A 136 -26.06 -13.70 9.00
N ASN A 137 -26.39 -12.75 9.87
CA ASN A 137 -27.25 -11.62 9.51
C ASN A 137 -26.50 -10.71 8.50
N PRO A 138 -27.03 -10.51 7.26
CA PRO A 138 -26.35 -9.70 6.25
C PRO A 138 -26.13 -8.23 6.66
N GLN A 139 -27.02 -7.66 7.49
CA GLN A 139 -26.84 -6.30 8.01
C GLN A 139 -25.65 -6.22 8.97
N ALA A 140 -25.50 -7.19 9.88
CA ALA A 140 -24.35 -7.22 10.77
C ALA A 140 -23.05 -7.43 9.98
N VAL A 141 -23.07 -8.30 8.96
CA VAL A 141 -21.91 -8.55 8.11
C VAL A 141 -21.48 -7.29 7.36
N ILE A 142 -22.41 -6.55 6.73
CA ILE A 142 -22.04 -5.36 5.96
C ILE A 142 -21.54 -4.22 6.84
N LEU A 143 -22.07 -4.07 8.05
CA LEU A 143 -21.59 -3.09 9.03
C LEU A 143 -20.18 -3.45 9.56
N ASP A 144 -19.89 -4.74 9.77
CA ASP A 144 -18.54 -5.18 10.17
C ASP A 144 -17.51 -4.93 9.05
N ILE A 145 -17.90 -5.16 7.79
CA ILE A 145 -17.10 -4.83 6.61
C ILE A 145 -16.89 -3.31 6.49
N GLU A 146 -17.92 -2.50 6.76
CA GLU A 146 -17.81 -1.05 6.77
C GLU A 146 -16.80 -0.57 7.83
N LYS A 147 -16.87 -1.10 9.06
CA LYS A 147 -15.87 -0.82 10.11
C LYS A 147 -14.46 -1.19 9.61
N PHE A 148 -14.32 -2.35 8.99
CA PHE A 148 -13.04 -2.83 8.48
C PHE A 148 -12.48 -1.95 7.34
N ALA A 149 -13.33 -1.52 6.41
CA ALA A 149 -12.95 -0.63 5.32
C ALA A 149 -12.49 0.74 5.87
N ASN A 150 -13.18 1.28 6.87
CA ASN A 150 -12.79 2.52 7.55
C ASN A 150 -11.44 2.38 8.27
N ASN A 151 -11.17 1.23 8.91
CA ASN A 151 -9.86 0.95 9.51
C ASN A 151 -8.73 0.96 8.47
N ILE A 152 -8.97 0.40 7.28
CA ILE A 152 -8.00 0.44 6.18
C ILE A 152 -7.80 1.85 5.65
N LEU A 153 -8.86 2.64 5.49
CA LEU A 153 -8.75 4.05 5.13
C LEU A 153 -7.86 4.81 6.11
N GLU A 154 -8.11 4.68 7.41
CA GLU A 154 -7.31 5.35 8.44
C GLU A 154 -5.83 4.97 8.37
N ILE A 155 -5.54 3.66 8.22
CA ILE A 155 -4.17 3.16 8.06
C ILE A 155 -3.51 3.74 6.80
N ASN A 156 -4.20 3.71 5.65
CA ASN A 156 -3.64 4.20 4.39
C ASN A 156 -3.45 5.73 4.40
N SER A 157 -4.29 6.47 5.12
CA SER A 157 -4.21 7.93 5.22
C SER A 157 -3.20 8.45 6.26
N ALA A 158 -2.61 7.57 7.09
CA ALA A 158 -1.63 7.93 8.11
C ALA A 158 -0.24 8.28 7.52
N ASN A 159 -0.15 9.31 6.69
CA ASN A 159 1.08 9.70 5.97
C ASN A 159 2.17 10.28 6.87
N LYS A 160 1.83 10.79 8.06
CA LYS A 160 2.81 11.29 9.04
C LYS A 160 3.34 10.22 9.98
N ASP A 161 2.77 9.03 9.93
CA ASP A 161 3.14 7.92 10.80
C ASP A 161 4.37 7.20 10.22
N LYS A 162 5.51 7.30 10.91
CA LYS A 162 6.80 6.78 10.41
C LYS A 162 6.74 5.28 10.11
N ASP A 163 6.09 4.50 10.96
CA ASP A 163 5.96 3.05 10.77
C ASP A 163 5.08 2.73 9.56
N ILE A 164 3.94 3.41 9.40
CA ILE A 164 3.10 3.24 8.21
C ILE A 164 3.84 3.67 6.94
N SER A 165 4.55 4.79 6.99
CA SER A 165 5.38 5.28 5.88
C SER A 165 6.44 4.27 5.45
N MET A 166 7.10 3.61 6.41
CA MET A 166 8.04 2.52 6.14
C MET A 166 7.35 1.28 5.58
N LEU A 167 6.21 0.85 6.15
CA LEU A 167 5.45 -0.32 5.69
C LEU A 167 4.91 -0.15 4.26
N LYS A 168 4.59 1.08 3.84
CA LYS A 168 4.14 1.41 2.47
C LYS A 168 5.18 1.10 1.39
N TYR A 169 6.46 1.01 1.72
CA TYR A 169 7.50 0.60 0.76
C TYR A 169 7.59 -0.91 0.53
N LEU A 170 7.00 -1.71 1.42
CA LEU A 170 7.04 -3.16 1.31
C LEU A 170 6.12 -3.62 0.17
N ARG A 171 6.64 -4.48 -0.71
CA ARG A 171 5.87 -5.06 -1.82
C ARG A 171 4.66 -5.88 -1.35
N GLN A 172 4.81 -6.63 -0.26
CA GLN A 172 3.80 -7.55 0.26
C GLN A 172 2.84 -6.85 1.24
N THR A 173 2.05 -5.90 0.73
CA THR A 173 1.19 -5.05 1.55
C THR A 173 0.07 -5.80 2.27
N ILE A 174 -0.38 -6.93 1.72
CA ILE A 174 -1.51 -7.70 2.25
C ILE A 174 -1.30 -8.16 3.69
N TYR A 175 -0.07 -8.52 4.08
CA TYR A 175 0.21 -9.06 5.41
C TYR A 175 0.16 -7.99 6.49
N TRP A 176 0.90 -6.90 6.34
CA TRP A 176 0.89 -5.85 7.36
C TRP A 176 -0.45 -5.12 7.43
N LYS A 177 -1.13 -4.91 6.29
CA LYS A 177 -2.47 -4.30 6.27
C LYS A 177 -3.49 -5.17 7.00
N SER A 178 -3.49 -6.49 6.72
CA SER A 178 -4.43 -7.40 7.39
C SER A 178 -4.17 -7.50 8.89
N ILE A 179 -2.90 -7.53 9.34
CA ILE A 179 -2.56 -7.51 10.78
C ILE A 179 -3.04 -6.22 11.45
N LEU A 180 -2.71 -5.05 10.89
CA LEU A 180 -3.08 -3.76 11.51
C LEU A 180 -4.59 -3.51 11.46
N ALA A 181 -5.26 -3.86 10.36
CA ALA A 181 -6.70 -3.75 10.26
C ALA A 181 -7.41 -4.71 11.23
N THR A 182 -6.90 -5.93 11.39
CA THR A 182 -7.38 -6.87 12.42
C THR A 182 -7.22 -6.26 13.81
N ALA A 183 -6.05 -5.71 14.12
CA ALA A 183 -5.77 -5.07 15.40
C ALA A 183 -6.75 -3.94 15.71
N LYS A 184 -7.08 -3.10 14.73
CA LYS A 184 -8.13 -2.07 14.87
C LYS A 184 -9.54 -2.67 14.95
N GLN A 185 -9.85 -3.70 14.16
CA GLN A 185 -11.17 -4.32 14.12
C GLN A 185 -11.56 -4.91 15.49
N VAL A 186 -10.60 -5.55 16.16
CA VAL A 186 -10.81 -6.17 17.47
C VAL A 186 -10.46 -5.27 18.65
N ASP A 187 -10.02 -4.03 18.43
CA ASP A 187 -9.56 -3.14 19.51
C ASP A 187 -8.42 -3.77 20.34
N TYR A 188 -7.33 -4.12 19.65
CA TYR A 188 -6.13 -4.71 20.25
C TYR A 188 -5.37 -3.68 21.11
N PRO A 189 -5.07 -3.98 22.40
CA PRO A 189 -4.57 -2.99 23.34
C PRO A 189 -3.18 -2.43 22.97
N ASN A 190 -2.29 -3.25 22.42
CA ASN A 190 -0.91 -2.87 22.11
C ASN A 190 -0.71 -2.45 20.64
N TYR A 191 -1.68 -1.77 20.02
CA TYR A 191 -1.65 -1.42 18.59
C TYR A 191 -0.37 -0.69 18.15
N LYS A 192 0.07 0.32 18.92
CA LYS A 192 1.27 1.11 18.58
C LYS A 192 2.54 0.25 18.61
N GLU A 193 2.67 -0.58 19.63
CA GLU A 193 3.81 -1.48 19.82
C GLU A 193 3.84 -2.57 18.75
N LEU A 194 2.68 -3.19 18.44
CA LEU A 194 2.51 -4.15 17.35
C LEU A 194 2.96 -3.57 16.02
N LYS A 195 2.52 -2.35 15.69
CA LYS A 195 2.87 -1.66 14.44
C LYS A 195 4.38 -1.46 14.31
N SER A 196 5.04 -0.98 15.38
CA SER A 196 6.49 -0.85 15.40
C SER A 196 7.17 -2.22 15.24
N LEU A 197 6.73 -3.22 16.00
CA LEU A 197 7.30 -4.57 15.98
C LEU A 197 7.21 -5.24 14.60
N ILE A 198 6.06 -5.20 13.92
CA ILE A 198 5.93 -5.80 12.58
C ILE A 198 6.75 -5.01 11.55
N THR A 199 6.91 -3.70 11.72
CA THR A 199 7.75 -2.88 10.84
C THR A 199 9.19 -3.35 10.92
N LYS A 200 9.71 -3.51 12.14
CA LYS A 200 11.05 -4.06 12.39
C LYS A 200 11.22 -5.45 11.77
N TYR A 201 10.29 -6.36 12.05
CA TYR A 201 10.32 -7.72 11.51
C TYR A 201 10.39 -7.76 9.97
N TYR A 202 9.52 -7.00 9.29
CA TYR A 202 9.48 -7.02 7.83
C TYR A 202 10.73 -6.37 7.22
N TYR A 203 11.27 -5.30 7.81
CA TYR A 203 12.51 -4.67 7.33
C TYR A 203 13.73 -5.57 7.53
N GLN A 204 13.90 -6.16 8.72
CA GLN A 204 14.98 -7.11 8.96
C GLN A 204 14.90 -8.29 7.99
N SER A 205 13.71 -8.86 7.80
CA SER A 205 13.50 -9.94 6.84
C SER A 205 13.79 -9.51 5.40
N TRP A 206 13.41 -8.28 5.01
CA TRP A 206 13.60 -7.78 3.66
C TRP A 206 15.07 -7.48 3.34
N ILE A 207 15.79 -6.82 4.25
CA ILE A 207 17.22 -6.52 4.10
C ILE A 207 18.02 -7.82 4.00
N ALA A 208 17.64 -8.83 4.78
CA ALA A 208 18.19 -10.19 4.72
C ALA A 208 17.68 -11.04 3.52
N ASN A 209 17.29 -10.40 2.42
CA ASN A 209 16.79 -11.02 1.18
C ASN A 209 15.65 -12.05 1.38
N GLY A 210 14.84 -11.85 2.42
CA GLY A 210 13.70 -12.70 2.74
C GLY A 210 12.65 -12.73 1.63
N THR A 211 12.23 -13.93 1.24
CA THR A 211 11.15 -14.12 0.27
C THR A 211 9.78 -13.97 0.93
N SER A 212 8.73 -13.86 0.11
CA SER A 212 7.35 -13.89 0.58
C SER A 212 7.02 -15.14 1.40
N ASN A 213 7.64 -16.28 1.10
CA ASN A 213 7.43 -17.53 1.85
C ASN A 213 8.01 -17.46 3.26
N ARG A 214 9.15 -16.78 3.46
CA ARG A 214 9.77 -16.58 4.79
C ARG A 214 8.79 -15.91 5.77
N ILE A 215 8.11 -14.88 5.30
CA ILE A 215 7.27 -14.05 6.16
C ILE A 215 5.82 -14.55 6.27
N LYS A 216 5.32 -15.27 5.25
CA LYS A 216 3.89 -15.62 5.10
C LYS A 216 3.29 -16.31 6.32
N GLN A 217 3.89 -17.42 6.77
CA GLN A 217 3.30 -18.20 7.86
C GLN A 217 3.33 -17.43 9.19
N THR A 218 4.44 -16.76 9.46
CA THR A 218 4.59 -15.90 10.64
C THR A 218 3.56 -14.77 10.62
N SER A 219 3.33 -14.12 9.47
CA SER A 219 2.29 -13.08 9.33
C SER A 219 0.88 -13.59 9.66
N PHE A 220 0.52 -14.79 9.23
CA PHE A 220 -0.78 -15.39 9.59
C PHE A 220 -0.86 -15.74 11.08
N ASN A 221 0.24 -16.25 11.65
CA ASN A 221 0.31 -16.53 13.08
C ASN A 221 0.20 -15.24 13.92
N ILE A 222 0.86 -14.14 13.52
CA ILE A 222 0.72 -12.83 14.14
C ILE A 222 -0.73 -12.36 14.07
N LEU A 223 -1.35 -12.43 12.88
CA LEU A 223 -2.75 -12.03 12.69
C LEU A 223 -3.69 -12.82 13.62
N LYS A 224 -3.49 -14.15 13.74
CA LYS A 224 -4.24 -15.01 14.65
C LYS A 224 -4.07 -14.58 16.12
N LYS A 225 -2.83 -14.36 16.58
CA LYS A 225 -2.54 -13.89 17.95
C LYS A 225 -3.19 -12.55 18.26
N VAL A 226 -3.09 -11.60 17.31
CA VAL A 226 -3.73 -10.27 17.42
C VAL A 226 -5.25 -10.38 17.52
N LYS A 227 -5.88 -11.19 16.66
CA LYS A 227 -7.33 -11.41 16.68
C LYS A 227 -7.81 -11.98 18.02
N ASN A 228 -7.02 -12.87 18.62
CA ASN A 228 -7.27 -13.45 19.94
C ASN A 228 -6.91 -12.52 21.10
N LYS A 229 -6.38 -11.32 20.83
CA LYS A 229 -5.87 -10.36 21.83
C LYS A 229 -4.78 -10.95 22.74
N GLU A 230 -3.95 -11.83 22.19
CA GLU A 230 -2.80 -12.41 22.90
C GLU A 230 -1.75 -11.34 23.22
N ASN A 231 -0.93 -11.60 24.24
CA ASN A 231 0.05 -10.63 24.72
C ASN A 231 1.09 -10.31 23.62
N ILE A 232 1.51 -9.05 23.54
CA ILE A 232 2.51 -8.59 22.57
C ILE A 232 3.85 -9.33 22.69
N VAL A 233 4.21 -9.80 23.89
CA VAL A 233 5.40 -10.60 24.15
C VAL A 233 5.38 -11.90 23.34
N GLU A 234 4.23 -12.58 23.25
CA GLU A 234 4.11 -13.83 22.47
C GLU A 234 4.24 -13.58 20.96
N ILE A 235 3.86 -12.39 20.49
CA ILE A 235 4.02 -11.97 19.10
C ILE A 235 5.49 -11.65 18.82
N LYS A 236 6.16 -11.00 19.78
CA LYS A 236 7.60 -10.73 19.73
C LYS A 236 8.40 -12.03 19.67
N ASP A 237 8.11 -12.99 20.55
CA ASP A 237 8.79 -14.30 20.58
C ASP A 237 8.65 -15.03 19.24
N LEU A 238 7.44 -15.05 18.68
CA LEU A 238 7.16 -15.62 17.35
C LEU A 238 7.99 -14.95 16.23
N ILE A 239 8.15 -13.63 16.29
CA ILE A 239 8.95 -12.85 15.34
C ILE A 239 10.43 -13.17 15.49
N THR A 240 10.94 -13.16 16.72
CA THR A 240 12.35 -13.46 17.02
C THR A 240 12.71 -14.88 16.60
N GLU A 241 11.87 -15.87 16.92
CA GLU A 241 12.07 -17.27 16.49
C GLU A 241 12.10 -17.42 14.96
N ASN A 242 11.33 -16.60 14.23
CA ASN A 242 11.43 -16.59 12.77
C ASN A 242 12.74 -15.94 12.29
N LEU A 243 13.14 -14.81 12.87
CA LEU A 243 14.36 -14.09 12.48
C LEU A 243 15.62 -14.93 12.73
N ASP A 244 15.69 -15.64 13.86
CA ASP A 244 16.83 -16.47 14.28
C ASP A 244 17.09 -17.68 13.35
N LYS A 245 16.13 -18.02 12.47
CA LYS A 245 16.29 -19.10 11.46
C LYS A 245 17.12 -18.67 10.26
N TYR A 246 17.48 -17.40 10.14
CA TYR A 246 18.12 -16.82 8.98
C TYR A 246 19.30 -15.93 9.39
N ASP A 247 20.17 -15.65 8.42
CA ASP A 247 21.28 -14.70 8.61
C ASP A 247 20.78 -13.34 9.08
N HIS A 248 21.60 -12.70 9.92
CA HIS A 248 21.24 -11.44 10.54
C HIS A 248 21.22 -10.32 9.50
N TYR A 249 20.23 -9.44 9.56
CA TYR A 249 20.02 -8.41 8.53
C TYR A 249 21.21 -7.46 8.36
N LEU A 250 22.00 -7.24 9.42
CA LEU A 250 23.20 -6.40 9.39
C LEU A 250 24.28 -6.96 8.45
N ASP A 251 24.35 -8.27 8.27
CA ASP A 251 25.35 -8.92 7.41
C ASP A 251 25.15 -8.51 5.93
N PHE A 252 23.93 -8.13 5.56
CA PHE A 252 23.57 -7.67 4.22
C PHE A 252 23.79 -6.17 4.00
N LEU A 253 24.04 -5.40 5.06
CA LEU A 253 24.31 -3.96 4.96
C LEU A 253 25.75 -3.68 4.56
N ASN A 254 26.69 -4.57 4.88
CA ASN A 254 28.07 -4.50 4.41
C ASN A 254 28.19 -5.05 2.98
N ASN A 255 27.64 -4.31 2.03
CA ASN A 255 27.50 -4.74 0.64
C ASN A 255 28.07 -3.68 -0.30
N GLU A 256 29.10 -4.03 -1.06
CA GLU A 256 29.72 -3.16 -2.07
C GLU A 256 28.73 -2.75 -3.18
N ASN A 257 27.64 -3.51 -3.36
CA ASN A 257 26.60 -3.31 -4.37
C ASN A 257 25.24 -2.91 -3.76
N ALA A 258 25.24 -2.30 -2.57
CA ALA A 258 24.02 -1.88 -1.87
C ALA A 258 23.07 -1.06 -2.76
N TYR A 259 23.58 -0.17 -3.63
CA TYR A 259 22.80 0.62 -4.59
C TYR A 259 21.82 -0.21 -5.45
N TRP A 260 22.18 -1.46 -5.77
CA TRP A 260 21.36 -2.32 -6.62
C TRP A 260 20.31 -3.14 -5.86
N THR A 261 20.37 -3.11 -4.53
CA THR A 261 19.39 -3.80 -3.69
C THR A 261 18.06 -3.04 -3.71
N ASN A 262 16.95 -3.76 -3.61
CA ASN A 262 15.62 -3.14 -3.59
C ASN A 262 15.31 -2.43 -2.25
N TRP A 263 16.11 -2.67 -1.21
CA TRP A 263 15.92 -2.09 0.12
C TRP A 263 16.73 -0.81 0.37
N HIS A 264 17.77 -0.47 -0.42
CA HIS A 264 18.67 0.66 -0.09
C HIS A 264 17.92 2.00 0.04
N LYS A 265 17.05 2.33 -0.91
CA LYS A 265 16.31 3.60 -0.91
C LYS A 265 15.27 3.64 0.22
N PRO A 266 14.44 2.60 0.42
CA PRO A 266 13.60 2.46 1.61
C PRO A 266 14.36 2.55 2.95
N LEU A 267 15.56 1.98 3.03
CA LEU A 267 16.40 2.06 4.22
C LEU A 267 16.85 3.51 4.48
N LEU A 268 17.36 4.21 3.47
CA LEU A 268 17.74 5.62 3.60
C LEU A 268 16.54 6.49 3.99
N LEU A 269 15.35 6.22 3.42
CA LEU A 269 14.10 6.90 3.79
C LEU A 269 13.68 6.60 5.23
N SER A 270 13.89 5.38 5.70
CA SER A 270 13.63 5.00 7.09
C SER A 270 14.49 5.82 8.04
N ILE A 271 15.79 5.95 7.75
CA ILE A 271 16.70 6.79 8.55
C ILE A 271 16.27 8.26 8.48
N GLU A 272 15.90 8.75 7.31
CA GLU A 272 15.40 10.12 7.10
C GLU A 272 14.17 10.44 7.96
N TYR A 273 13.18 9.54 8.05
CA TYR A 273 12.00 9.76 8.90
C TYR A 273 12.34 9.96 10.37
N TYR A 274 13.43 9.38 10.84
CA TYR A 274 13.87 9.49 12.24
C TYR A 274 14.86 10.64 12.48
N GLN A 275 15.20 11.44 11.46
CA GLN A 275 15.96 12.68 11.64
C GLN A 275 15.07 13.91 11.94
N GLN A 276 13.76 13.77 11.79
CA GLN A 276 12.77 14.83 12.02
C GLN A 276 11.68 14.29 12.95
N ASP A 277 11.07 15.17 13.77
CA ASP A 277 9.94 14.79 14.62
C ASP A 277 8.73 14.36 13.79
N GLU A 278 8.36 15.19 12.81
CA GLU A 278 7.32 14.92 11.83
C GLU A 278 7.88 14.99 10.40
N LYS A 279 7.50 14.04 9.56
CA LYS A 279 7.78 14.04 8.13
C LYS A 279 6.66 13.28 7.40
N ASP A 280 6.10 13.89 6.36
CA ASP A 280 5.12 13.22 5.51
C ASP A 280 5.76 12.08 4.71
N PHE A 281 4.96 11.07 4.39
CA PHE A 281 5.34 9.97 3.52
C PHE A 281 5.94 10.47 2.19
N VAL A 282 7.16 10.04 1.91
CA VAL A 282 7.88 10.34 0.66
C VAL A 282 7.66 9.19 -0.32
N SER A 283 6.89 9.40 -1.39
CA SER A 283 6.71 8.35 -2.40
C SER A 283 8.02 8.10 -3.17
N ILE A 284 8.30 6.83 -3.49
CA ILE A 284 9.39 6.49 -4.42
C ILE A 284 8.89 6.75 -5.84
N SER A 285 9.06 7.99 -6.29
CA SER A 285 8.73 8.43 -7.65
C SER A 285 9.99 8.57 -8.51
N ARG A 286 9.80 8.99 -9.77
CA ARG A 286 10.90 9.34 -10.68
C ARG A 286 11.71 10.54 -10.19
N ASP A 287 11.15 11.38 -9.33
CA ASP A 287 11.80 12.58 -8.82
C ASP A 287 12.62 12.33 -7.54
N LEU A 288 12.54 11.12 -6.97
CA LEU A 288 13.35 10.70 -5.83
C LEU A 288 14.55 9.87 -6.29
N HIS A 289 15.74 10.44 -6.20
CA HIS A 289 16.98 9.80 -6.60
C HIS A 289 17.81 9.36 -5.40
N THR A 290 18.53 8.26 -5.61
CA THR A 290 19.67 7.89 -4.78
C THR A 290 20.90 8.49 -5.46
N GLU A 291 21.55 9.43 -4.79
CA GLU A 291 22.74 10.11 -5.29
C GLU A 291 24.01 9.37 -4.85
N HIS A 292 24.96 9.27 -5.80
CA HIS A 292 26.31 8.77 -5.57
C HIS A 292 27.21 9.94 -5.22
N ILE A 293 27.63 10.07 -3.96
CA ILE A 293 28.44 11.22 -3.53
C ILE A 293 29.80 11.19 -4.24
N LEU A 294 30.56 10.09 -4.13
CA LEU A 294 31.59 9.71 -5.09
C LEU A 294 30.88 9.24 -6.38
N PRO A 295 30.99 9.98 -7.50
CA PRO A 295 30.24 9.70 -8.71
C PRO A 295 30.74 8.46 -9.46
N LYS A 296 29.92 7.92 -10.38
CA LYS A 296 30.30 6.76 -11.18
C LYS A 296 31.47 7.04 -12.13
N GLU A 297 31.51 8.23 -12.72
CA GLU A 297 32.60 8.68 -13.59
C GLU A 297 33.64 9.51 -12.81
N TRP A 298 33.98 9.08 -11.59
CA TRP A 298 34.90 9.83 -10.71
C TRP A 298 36.31 10.01 -11.28
N ASN A 299 36.76 9.10 -12.15
CA ASN A 299 38.13 9.05 -12.67
C ASN A 299 38.37 9.87 -13.95
N ARG A 300 37.46 10.78 -14.29
CA ARG A 300 37.65 11.69 -15.43
C ARG A 300 38.74 12.73 -15.14
N GLU A 301 39.48 13.12 -16.16
CA GLU A 301 40.61 14.05 -16.06
C GLU A 301 40.22 15.46 -15.57
N ASP A 302 38.97 15.88 -15.77
CA ASP A 302 38.45 17.18 -15.34
C ASP A 302 38.00 17.20 -13.85
N LEU A 303 38.15 16.09 -13.14
CA LEU A 303 37.76 15.91 -11.75
C LEU A 303 38.98 15.71 -10.84
N ASN A 304 38.81 15.91 -9.53
CA ASN A 304 39.89 15.77 -8.54
C ASN A 304 39.69 14.60 -7.57
N TRP A 305 38.81 13.65 -7.90
CA TRP A 305 38.57 12.47 -7.06
C TRP A 305 39.78 11.54 -6.98
N THR A 306 40.65 11.55 -7.99
CA THR A 306 41.90 10.76 -8.03
C THR A 306 42.91 11.17 -6.94
N ASP A 307 42.77 12.36 -6.35
CA ASP A 307 43.58 12.80 -5.21
C ASP A 307 43.29 11.98 -3.94
N SER A 308 42.08 11.40 -3.85
CA SER A 308 41.61 10.66 -2.66
C SER A 308 41.26 9.20 -2.95
N PHE A 309 41.18 8.81 -4.22
CA PHE A 309 40.75 7.48 -4.64
C PHE A 309 41.61 6.90 -5.75
N THR A 310 41.93 5.62 -5.62
CA THR A 310 42.40 4.75 -6.70
C THR A 310 41.28 3.80 -7.11
N GLU A 311 41.43 3.11 -8.24
CA GLU A 311 40.46 2.07 -8.67
C GLU A 311 40.23 1.01 -7.59
N GLU A 312 41.30 0.59 -6.91
CA GLU A 312 41.26 -0.40 -5.83
C GLU A 312 40.42 0.08 -4.64
N THR A 313 40.59 1.35 -4.25
CA THR A 313 39.83 1.92 -3.12
C THR A 313 38.42 2.35 -3.47
N ALA A 314 38.18 2.82 -4.71
CA ALA A 314 36.88 3.33 -5.14
C ALA A 314 35.89 2.20 -5.38
N LYS A 315 36.32 1.11 -6.02
CA LYS A 315 35.46 0.00 -6.43
C LYS A 315 34.57 -0.56 -5.31
N PRO A 316 35.08 -0.92 -4.12
CA PRO A 316 34.22 -1.47 -3.04
C PRO A 316 33.31 -0.41 -2.41
N LEU A 317 33.64 0.88 -2.53
CA LEU A 317 32.91 1.98 -1.90
C LEU A 317 31.85 2.60 -2.80
N LEU A 318 32.03 2.55 -4.13
CA LEU A 318 31.24 3.28 -5.09
C LEU A 318 29.74 3.03 -4.94
N ASN A 319 29.32 1.76 -4.89
CA ASN A 319 27.91 1.38 -4.74
C ASN A 319 27.55 0.98 -3.29
N SER A 320 28.47 1.19 -2.34
CA SER A 320 28.27 0.89 -0.93
C SER A 320 27.33 1.89 -0.27
N LEU A 321 26.64 1.46 0.79
CA LEU A 321 25.64 2.27 1.49
C LEU A 321 26.22 3.60 2.02
N GLY A 322 27.49 3.61 2.47
CA GLY A 322 28.16 4.81 2.97
C GLY A 322 28.31 5.92 1.91
N ASN A 323 28.34 5.57 0.63
CA ASN A 323 28.48 6.53 -0.47
C ASN A 323 27.14 7.06 -1.01
N LEU A 324 26.01 6.56 -0.50
CA LEU A 324 24.68 6.87 -1.01
C LEU A 324 23.96 7.91 -0.14
N THR A 325 23.17 8.76 -0.78
CA THR A 325 22.24 9.67 -0.09
C THR A 325 20.98 9.94 -0.91
N LEU A 326 19.99 10.62 -0.33
CA LEU A 326 18.73 10.97 -1.01
C LEU A 326 18.79 12.38 -1.60
N LEU A 327 18.29 12.53 -2.82
CA LEU A 327 18.24 13.81 -3.51
C LEU A 327 16.99 13.91 -4.39
N SER A 328 16.53 15.15 -4.63
CA SER A 328 15.50 15.41 -5.64
C SER A 328 16.10 15.33 -7.05
N GLY A 329 15.27 14.98 -8.05
CA GLY A 329 15.71 14.80 -9.43
C GLY A 329 16.42 16.02 -10.02
N THR A 330 15.88 17.22 -9.81
CA THR A 330 16.51 18.47 -10.27
C THR A 330 17.92 18.64 -9.69
N LYS A 331 18.09 18.42 -8.38
CA LYS A 331 19.41 18.54 -7.74
C LYS A 331 20.35 17.42 -8.16
N ASN A 332 19.82 16.23 -8.47
CA ASN A 332 20.63 15.07 -8.84
C ASN A 332 21.26 15.30 -10.21
N ILE A 333 20.47 15.87 -11.13
CA ILE A 333 20.94 16.29 -12.46
C ILE A 333 22.01 17.39 -12.35
N GLN A 334 21.83 18.38 -11.46
CA GLN A 334 22.82 19.43 -11.25
C GLN A 334 24.13 18.89 -10.67
N ALA A 335 24.04 18.01 -9.66
CA ALA A 335 25.18 17.43 -8.97
C ALA A 335 26.01 16.54 -9.90
N SER A 336 25.36 15.66 -10.67
CA SER A 336 25.99 14.85 -11.73
C SER A 336 27.32 14.20 -11.28
N ASN A 337 28.33 14.18 -12.15
CA ASN A 337 29.66 13.66 -11.86
C ASN A 337 30.64 14.72 -11.32
N ARG A 338 30.15 15.81 -10.72
CA ARG A 338 31.01 16.90 -10.23
C ARG A 338 31.87 16.51 -9.02
N ASN A 339 32.87 17.34 -8.72
CA ASN A 339 33.71 17.21 -7.53
C ASN A 339 32.90 17.42 -6.25
N TYR A 340 33.40 16.89 -5.13
CA TYR A 340 32.71 16.94 -3.84
C TYR A 340 32.31 18.36 -3.43
N ALA A 341 33.23 19.32 -3.55
CA ALA A 341 32.98 20.72 -3.21
C ALA A 341 31.77 21.27 -3.98
N ASP A 342 31.73 21.08 -5.30
CA ASP A 342 30.63 21.54 -6.14
C ASP A 342 29.30 20.86 -5.78
N LYS A 343 29.34 19.53 -5.55
CA LYS A 343 28.15 18.77 -5.14
C LYS A 343 27.57 19.31 -3.83
N THR A 344 28.42 19.55 -2.83
CA THR A 344 27.97 20.10 -1.53
C THR A 344 27.40 21.51 -1.67
N GLU A 345 27.95 22.37 -2.54
CA GLU A 345 27.38 23.68 -2.83
C GLU A 345 25.99 23.58 -3.49
N ILE A 346 25.79 22.64 -4.41
CA ILE A 346 24.49 22.35 -5.01
C ILE A 346 23.49 21.84 -3.97
N TYR A 347 23.93 20.98 -3.05
CA TYR A 347 23.10 20.51 -1.93
C TYR A 347 22.68 21.66 -1.00
N LYS A 348 23.56 22.65 -0.80
CA LYS A 348 23.27 23.90 -0.07
C LYS A 348 22.40 24.89 -0.86
N GLY A 349 22.08 24.61 -2.12
CA GLY A 349 21.32 25.53 -2.98
C GLY A 349 22.15 26.69 -3.52
N ASN A 350 23.44 26.46 -3.78
CA ASN A 350 24.39 27.43 -4.31
C ASN A 350 24.42 28.74 -3.50
N ASN A 351 24.50 28.63 -2.17
CA ASN A 351 24.44 29.76 -1.23
C ASN A 351 23.19 30.65 -1.38
N GLY A 352 22.05 30.06 -1.76
CA GLY A 352 20.81 30.79 -1.98
C GLY A 352 20.78 31.62 -3.26
N LYS A 353 21.80 31.49 -4.13
CA LYS A 353 21.84 32.13 -5.46
C LYS A 353 21.08 31.33 -6.52
N GLY A 354 20.70 30.08 -6.23
CA GLY A 354 19.83 29.26 -7.07
C GLY A 354 18.34 29.44 -6.69
N PHE A 355 17.45 29.19 -7.66
CA PHE A 355 15.99 29.20 -7.43
C PHE A 355 15.48 27.98 -6.64
N ASP A 356 16.35 27.02 -6.31
CA ASP A 356 15.97 25.66 -5.89
C ASP A 356 16.35 25.29 -4.44
N GLY A 357 16.81 26.26 -3.63
CA GLY A 357 16.97 26.13 -2.17
C GLY A 357 17.92 25.01 -1.70
N LYS A 358 17.98 24.75 -0.39
CA LYS A 358 18.74 23.62 0.19
C LYS A 358 18.01 22.28 -0.07
N THR A 359 18.75 21.17 -0.07
CA THR A 359 18.13 19.83 -0.07
C THR A 359 17.14 19.66 1.08
N SER A 360 16.04 18.94 0.84
CA SER A 360 14.99 18.67 1.83
C SER A 360 15.27 17.43 2.69
N PHE A 361 16.33 16.69 2.40
CA PHE A 361 16.71 15.46 3.11
C PHE A 361 17.76 15.74 4.19
N GLU A 362 17.41 15.50 5.45
CA GLU A 362 18.31 15.67 6.60
C GLU A 362 19.54 14.76 6.49
N ILE A 363 19.37 13.53 6.03
CA ILE A 363 20.52 12.61 5.86
C ILE A 363 21.54 13.14 4.83
N THR A 364 21.12 14.00 3.89
CA THR A 364 22.01 14.67 2.93
C THR A 364 22.57 15.95 3.53
N LYS A 365 21.81 16.71 4.33
CA LYS A 365 22.35 17.86 5.08
C LYS A 365 23.46 17.44 6.04
N SER A 366 23.31 16.29 6.71
CA SER A 366 24.36 15.73 7.57
C SER A 366 25.67 15.45 6.82
N VAL A 367 25.63 15.20 5.50
CA VAL A 367 26.84 15.06 4.67
C VAL A 367 27.59 16.39 4.63
N ILE A 368 26.84 17.47 4.43
CA ILE A 368 27.37 18.84 4.31
C ILE A 368 27.95 19.31 5.64
N ASP A 369 27.25 19.02 6.75
CA ASP A 369 27.58 19.58 8.06
C ASP A 369 28.75 18.84 8.73
N ASN A 370 28.86 17.53 8.51
CA ASN A 370 29.82 16.70 9.23
C ASN A 370 31.09 16.35 8.45
N TYR A 371 31.07 16.43 7.10
CA TYR A 371 32.19 15.99 6.27
C TYR A 371 32.68 17.13 5.38
N ARG A 372 33.91 17.58 5.59
CA ARG A 372 34.54 18.65 4.78
C ARG A 372 35.16 18.12 3.49
N THR A 373 35.61 16.88 3.51
CA THR A 373 36.19 16.16 2.38
C THR A 373 35.48 14.82 2.23
N TRP A 374 35.61 14.21 1.06
CA TRP A 374 35.03 12.90 0.79
C TRP A 374 36.14 11.94 0.37
N THR A 375 36.46 11.02 1.27
CA THR A 375 37.59 10.09 1.25
C THR A 375 37.10 8.70 1.65
N THR A 376 37.99 7.70 1.61
CA THR A 376 37.65 6.34 2.05
C THR A 376 37.25 6.30 3.53
N GLU A 377 37.91 7.10 4.36
CA GLU A 377 37.70 7.23 5.78
C GLU A 377 36.32 7.82 6.08
N THR A 378 35.96 8.93 5.42
CA THR A 378 34.67 9.59 5.65
C THR A 378 33.49 8.73 5.15
N ILE A 379 33.67 7.97 4.06
CA ILE A 379 32.65 6.99 3.61
C ILE A 379 32.46 5.91 4.67
N SER A 380 33.55 5.40 5.27
CA SER A 380 33.51 4.42 6.36
C SER A 380 32.83 4.97 7.62
N GLU A 381 33.14 6.21 8.00
CA GLU A 381 32.52 6.90 9.14
C GLU A 381 31.02 7.08 8.93
N ARG A 382 30.60 7.55 7.74
CA ARG A 382 29.19 7.66 7.40
C ARG A 382 28.50 6.30 7.41
N TYR A 383 29.13 5.27 6.88
CA TYR A 383 28.59 3.91 6.92
C TYR A 383 28.33 3.45 8.36
N LYS A 384 29.27 3.69 9.29
CA LYS A 384 29.09 3.38 10.72
C LYS A 384 27.91 4.13 11.33
N TRP A 385 27.72 5.41 10.98
CA TRP A 385 26.54 6.17 11.42
C TRP A 385 25.23 5.61 10.86
N LEU A 386 25.19 5.29 9.56
CA LEU A 386 24.02 4.65 8.94
C LEU A 386 23.71 3.30 9.61
N LEU A 387 24.74 2.52 9.97
CA LEU A 387 24.60 1.27 10.69
C LEU A 387 24.02 1.47 12.10
N SER A 388 24.49 2.48 12.85
CA SER A 388 23.94 2.77 14.18
C SER A 388 22.48 3.24 14.12
N GLU A 389 22.12 4.05 13.12
CA GLU A 389 20.74 4.49 12.93
C GLU A 389 19.84 3.33 12.51
N THR A 390 20.33 2.45 11.64
CA THR A 390 19.61 1.24 11.24
C THR A 390 19.31 0.35 12.45
N LYS A 391 20.30 0.11 13.32
CA LYS A 391 20.14 -0.63 14.57
C LYS A 391 19.12 0.02 15.49
N ARG A 392 19.23 1.33 15.70
CA ARG A 392 18.30 2.11 16.53
C ARG A 392 16.85 1.97 16.06
N ILE A 393 16.62 1.92 14.74
CA ILE A 393 15.29 1.82 14.15
C ILE A 393 14.77 0.38 14.18
N PHE A 394 15.60 -0.60 13.81
CA PHE A 394 15.12 -1.95 13.51
C PHE A 394 15.43 -3.00 14.57
N ASP A 395 16.34 -2.79 15.50
CA ASP A 395 16.63 -3.78 16.54
C ASP A 395 15.39 -4.01 17.41
N ILE A 396 15.12 -5.29 17.66
CA ILE A 396 14.05 -5.76 18.53
C ILE A 396 14.70 -6.01 19.88
N GLN A 397 14.51 -5.07 20.81
CA GLN A 397 14.85 -5.21 22.22
C GLN A 397 13.91 -6.20 22.87
#